data_AF-A0A957J2G9-F1
#
_entry.id   AF-A0A957J2G9-F1
#
_cell.length_a   1.000
_cell.length_b   1.000
_cell.length_c   1.000
_cell.angle_alpha   90.00
_cell.angle_beta   90.00
_cell.angle_gamma   90.00
#
_symmetry.space_group_name_H-M   'P 1'
#
loop_
_entity.id
_entity.type
_entity.pdbx_description
1 polymer ?
#
loop_
_entity_poly.entity_id
_entity_poly.type
_entity_poly.pdbx_seq_one_letter_code
_entity_poly.pdbx_strand_id
1 'polypeptide(L)' 'MALKVMGSSASTYYLYNDHLGSTATMSTTGGGTVTGSTARYTPFGDWRTEPTANLTDRGFTGHMHNNLGSAPEDIG' A
#
# COMPACT_ATOMS: atom_id res chain seq x y z
N MET A 1 3.54 12.66 -1.97
CA MET A 1 2.91 13.29 -0.78
C MET A 1 2.78 12.26 0.34
N ALA A 2 2.92 12.62 1.62
CA ALA A 2 2.82 11.67 2.75
C ALA A 2 1.48 11.76 3.50
N LEU A 3 0.77 10.65 3.71
CA LEU A 3 -0.48 10.60 4.50
C LEU A 3 -0.32 9.77 5.77
N LYS A 4 -0.84 10.25 6.90
CA LYS A 4 -0.85 9.51 8.17
C LYS A 4 -1.94 8.43 8.15
N VAL A 5 -1.57 7.18 8.43
CA VAL A 5 -2.52 6.07 8.64
C VAL A 5 -2.38 5.53 10.06
N MET A 6 -3.51 5.29 10.72
CA MET A 6 -3.58 4.67 12.05
C MET A 6 -3.58 3.15 11.90
N GLY A 7 -2.56 2.48 12.42
CA GLY A 7 -2.54 1.01 12.52
C GLY A 7 -3.40 0.52 13.69
N SER A 8 -3.80 -0.76 13.65
CA SER A 8 -4.72 -1.40 14.59
C SER A 8 -4.29 -1.41 16.07
N SER A 9 -3.06 -1.00 16.41
CA SER A 9 -2.54 -0.93 17.78
C SER A 9 -1.54 0.22 17.93
N ALA A 10 -2.02 1.46 18.15
CA ALA A 10 -1.28 2.69 18.49
C ALA A 10 -0.10 3.11 17.58
N SER A 11 0.29 2.29 16.61
CA SER A 11 1.39 2.54 15.69
C SER A 11 0.87 3.36 14.56
N THR A 12 1.52 4.49 14.32
CA THR A 12 1.19 5.29 13.16
C THR A 12 2.26 5.20 12.09
N TYR A 13 1.78 5.19 10.86
CA TYR A 13 2.63 5.09 9.68
C TYR A 13 2.36 6.28 8.76
N TYR A 14 3.35 6.60 7.93
CA TYR A 14 3.22 7.58 6.86
C TYR A 14 3.26 6.86 5.52
N LEU A 15 2.23 7.02 4.70
CA LEU A 15 2.15 6.50 3.34
C LEU A 15 2.74 7.50 2.37
N TYR A 16 3.76 7.12 1.61
CA TYR A 16 4.31 7.94 0.54
C TYR A 16 3.62 7.58 -0.76
N ASN A 17 2.90 8.55 -1.29
CA ASN A 17 2.16 8.40 -2.54
C ASN A 17 2.91 9.06 -3.70
N ASP A 18 2.76 8.47 -4.89
CA ASP A 18 3.20 9.06 -6.15
C ASP A 18 2.34 10.26 -6.57
N HIS A 19 2.60 10.80 -7.76
CA HIS A 19 1.87 11.96 -8.30
C HIS A 19 0.38 11.69 -8.59
N LEU A 20 0.00 10.43 -8.77
CA LEU A 20 -1.38 10.03 -9.01
C LEU A 20 -2.10 9.59 -7.73
N GLY A 21 -1.40 9.62 -6.59
CA GLY A 21 -1.93 9.23 -5.29
C GLY A 21 -1.75 7.75 -4.94
N SER A 22 -1.06 6.97 -5.78
CA SER A 22 -0.81 5.54 -5.51
C SER A 22 0.19 5.37 -4.37
N THR A 23 -0.12 4.49 -3.41
CA THR A 23 0.78 4.19 -2.29
C THR A 23 2.03 3.46 -2.78
N ALA A 24 3.21 4.04 -2.62
CA ALA A 24 4.48 3.48 -3.08
C ALA A 24 5.33 2.86 -1.97
N THR A 25 5.26 3.39 -0.75
CA THR A 25 5.96 2.85 0.42
C THR A 25 5.40 3.44 1.72
N MET A 26 5.76 2.87 2.87
CA MET A 26 5.39 3.37 4.19
C MET A 26 6.62 3.61 5.07
N SER A 27 6.53 4.56 6.00
CA SER A 27 7.50 4.72 7.09
C SER A 27 6.84 4.66 8.47
N THR A 28 7.65 4.28 9.45
CA THR A 28 7.34 4.38 10.89
C THR A 28 7.44 5.84 11.35
N THR A 29 6.95 6.14 12.55
CA THR A 29 7.15 7.46 13.18
C THR A 29 8.62 7.83 13.39
N GLY A 30 9.53 6.86 13.46
CA GLY A 30 10.97 7.08 13.54
C GLY A 30 11.64 7.38 12.20
N GLY A 31 10.89 7.47 11.10
CA GLY A 31 11.41 7.74 9.74
C GLY A 31 11.97 6.53 9.00
N GLY A 32 12.05 5.37 9.66
CA GLY A 32 12.45 4.11 9.02
C GLY A 32 11.38 3.58 8.07
N THR A 33 11.80 3.04 6.92
CA THR A 33 10.89 2.38 5.96
C THR A 33 10.32 1.10 6.57
N VAL A 34 9.04 0.86 6.36
CA VAL A 34 8.37 -0.37 6.82
C VAL A 34 8.72 -1.52 5.87
N THR A 35 9.29 -2.59 6.41
CA THR A 35 9.60 -3.81 5.65
C THR A 35 8.36 -4.35 4.94
N GLY A 36 8.49 -4.66 3.65
CA GLY A 36 7.39 -5.21 2.85
C GLY A 36 6.33 -4.19 2.41
N SER A 37 6.48 -2.90 2.71
CA SER A 37 5.50 -1.86 2.32
C SER A 37 5.69 -1.30 0.92
N THR A 38 6.78 -1.67 0.23
CA THR A 38 7.07 -1.14 -1.11
C THR A 38 6.10 -1.71 -2.13
N ALA A 39 5.39 -0.82 -2.80
CA ALA A 39 4.38 -1.10 -3.80
C ALA A 39 4.73 -0.37 -5.10
N ARG A 40 4.57 -1.05 -6.25
CA ARG A 40 4.72 -0.43 -7.57
C ARG A 40 3.64 -0.94 -8.49
N TYR A 41 3.02 -0.02 -9.24
CA TYR A 41 1.95 -0.33 -10.16
C TYR A 41 2.39 -0.22 -11.62
N THR A 42 1.76 -1.00 -12.48
CA THR A 42 1.72 -0.72 -13.93
C THR A 42 0.84 0.52 -14.18
N PRO A 43 0.84 1.10 -15.39
CA PRO A 43 0.03 2.28 -15.68
C PRO A 43 -1.48 2.12 -15.43
N PHE A 44 -1.98 0.88 -15.38
CA PHE A 44 -3.41 0.57 -15.20
C PHE A 44 -3.74 -0.08 -13.86
N GLY A 45 -2.77 -0.17 -12.94
CA GLY A 45 -3.03 -0.53 -11.56
C GLY A 45 -2.63 -1.95 -11.14
N ASP A 46 -2.13 -2.79 -12.06
CA ASP A 46 -1.59 -4.10 -11.69
C ASP A 46 -0.30 -3.97 -10.88
N TRP A 47 -0.02 -4.98 -10.06
CA TRP A 47 1.23 -5.04 -9.32
C TRP A 47 2.42 -5.32 -10.24
N ARG A 48 3.35 -4.37 -10.28
CA ARG A 48 4.74 -4.64 -10.67
C ARG A 48 5.58 -5.08 -9.47
N THR A 49 5.18 -4.66 -8.27
CA THR A 49 5.72 -5.14 -6.99
C THR A 49 4.59 -5.09 -5.99
N GLU A 50 4.14 -6.27 -5.56
CA GLU A 50 3.10 -6.42 -4.56
C GLU A 50 3.69 -6.22 -3.16
N PRO A 51 3.10 -5.35 -2.33
CA PRO A 51 3.50 -5.18 -0.95
C PRO A 51 3.05 -6.39 -0.12
N THR A 52 3.88 -6.84 0.82
CA THR A 52 3.54 -7.93 1.75
C THR A 52 3.15 -7.43 3.13
N ALA A 53 3.30 -6.11 3.39
CA ALA A 53 2.90 -5.50 4.64
C ALA A 53 1.38 -5.25 4.66
N ASN A 54 0.66 -5.97 5.50
CA ASN A 54 -0.79 -5.83 5.67
C ASN A 54 -1.11 -4.70 6.69
N LEU A 55 -0.85 -3.45 6.29
CA LEU A 55 -0.99 -2.27 7.16
C LEU A 55 -1.86 -1.14 6.56
N THR A 56 -2.24 -1.24 5.28
CA THR A 56 -3.14 -0.29 4.63
C THR A 56 -3.91 -0.99 3.52
N ASP A 57 -5.15 -0.53 3.29
CA ASP A 57 -5.99 -0.92 2.16
C ASP A 57 -5.77 -0.01 0.93
N ARG A 58 -5.03 1.10 1.06
CA ARG A 58 -4.88 2.09 -0.02
C ARG A 58 -3.78 1.66 -0.99
N GLY A 59 -4.14 1.44 -2.25
CA GLY A 59 -3.20 1.09 -3.31
C GLY A 59 -3.19 2.08 -4.48
N PHE A 60 -3.42 1.59 -5.69
CA PHE A 60 -3.38 2.37 -6.93
C PHE A 60 -4.31 3.59 -6.88
N THR A 61 -3.78 4.76 -7.27
CA THR A 61 -4.45 6.07 -7.19
C THR A 61 -5.08 6.41 -5.83
N GLY A 62 -4.65 5.74 -4.75
CA GLY A 62 -5.16 5.94 -3.40
C GLY A 62 -6.52 5.30 -3.13
N HIS A 63 -7.08 4.53 -4.07
CA HIS A 63 -8.29 3.75 -3.85
C HIS A 63 -7.99 2.52 -2.98
N MET A 64 -9.04 2.00 -2.33
CA MET A 64 -8.97 0.68 -1.70
C MET A 64 -8.59 -0.32 -2.78
N HIS A 65 -7.41 -0.94 -2.63
CA HIS A 65 -6.95 -1.97 -3.52
C HIS A 65 -7.40 -3.30 -2.94
N ASN A 66 -8.09 -4.10 -3.74
CA ASN A 66 -8.51 -5.42 -3.34
C ASN A 66 -7.27 -6.33 -3.30
N ASN A 67 -6.62 -6.43 -2.15
CA ASN A 67 -5.47 -7.30 -1.94
C ASN A 67 -5.95 -8.76 -1.79
N LEU A 68 -6.62 -9.30 -2.82
CA LEU A 68 -6.88 -10.74 -2.95
C LEU A 68 -5.54 -11.40 -3.23
N GLY A 69 -4.71 -11.55 -2.19
CA GLY A 69 -3.45 -12.26 -2.30
C GLY A 69 -3.71 -13.62 -2.93
N SER A 70 -3.20 -13.84 -4.14
CA SER A 70 -3.19 -15.12 -4.87
C SER A 70 -4.37 -16.08 -4.61
N ALA A 71 -5.60 -15.59 -4.59
CA ALA A 71 -6.78 -16.43 -4.63
C ALA A 71 -7.24 -16.49 -6.08
N PRO A 72 -7.38 -17.68 -6.69
CA PRO A 72 -7.72 -17.79 -8.09
C PRO A 72 -9.03 -17.07 -8.34
N GLU A 73 -9.05 -16.27 -9.40
CA GLU A 73 -10.29 -15.75 -9.98
C GLU A 73 -11.22 -16.93 -10.30
N ASP A 74 -12.14 -17.23 -9.39
CA ASP A 74 -13.38 -17.92 -9.69
C ASP A 74 -14.54 -17.00 -9.29
N ILE A 75 -15.03 -16.29 -10.30
CA ILE A 75 -16.37 -15.71 -10.27
C ILE A 75 -17.07 -16.07 -11.58
N GLY A 76 -17.51 -17.33 -11.66
CA GLY A 76 -18.75 -17.78 -12.32
C GLY A 76 -19.08 -17.23 -13.70
#